data_AF-A0A660NB52-F1
#
_entry.id   AF-A0A660NB52-F1
#
_cell.length_a   1.000
_cell.length_b   1.000
_cell.length_c   1.000
_cell.angle_alpha   90.00
_cell.angle_beta   90.00
_cell.angle_gamma   90.00
#
_symmetry.space_group_name_H-M   'P 1'
#
loop_
_entity.id
_entity.type
_entity.pdbx_description
1 polymer ?
#
loop_
_entity_poly.entity_id
_entity_poly.type
_entity_poly.pdbx_seq_one_letter_code
_entity_poly.pdbx_strand_id
1 'polypeptide(L)'
;MDATLVIMAAGMGARFGGGIKQLEPVGPNGEIIMDYSVYDAVRAGFNKVVFIIRKEIEEDFKRIIGDRIKNVVNVEYVFQKLDDLPEGYQAPADRKKPWGTGHAVLAVRNVVKEPFVVINADDYYGREGFQVIHDYMEEHMKCRDDFYDCCMGGFILENTLSENGTVNRGVCQVDEKGNLLDVTETFDLEIKDGHLLAFDEQKNPCDVSRDQYVSMNMWGFPPAFLKELESEFPKFLDGLKEGDLKSEYLLPAVIDHCIKTKKASVKVLRTDDKWFGVTYKEDKEMVVDSIKELIARGVYPEHLY
;
A
#
# COMPACT_ATOMS: atom_id res chain seq x y z
N MET A 1 -18.28 4.28 -11.42
CA MET A 1 -18.10 5.29 -10.34
C MET A 1 -16.79 6.05 -10.60
N ASP A 2 -16.60 7.29 -10.12
CA ASP A 2 -15.25 7.87 -10.08
C ASP A 2 -14.45 7.24 -8.93
N ALA A 3 -13.24 6.77 -9.20
CA ALA A 3 -12.39 6.11 -8.21
C ALA A 3 -10.91 6.43 -8.44
N THR A 4 -10.21 6.81 -7.37
CA THR A 4 -8.77 7.14 -7.43
C THR A 4 -7.91 5.97 -6.94
N LEU A 5 -6.85 5.66 -7.67
CA LEU A 5 -5.70 4.91 -7.16
C LEU A 5 -4.65 5.87 -6.58
N VAL A 6 -4.31 5.71 -5.31
CA VAL A 6 -3.24 6.42 -4.61
C VAL A 6 -2.02 5.51 -4.46
N ILE A 7 -0.88 5.93 -5.00
CA ILE A 7 0.37 5.14 -4.95
C ILE A 7 1.38 5.86 -4.04
N MET A 8 1.77 5.19 -2.95
CA MET A 8 2.77 5.69 -2.00
C MET A 8 4.19 5.46 -2.51
N ALA A 9 4.74 6.44 -3.22
CA ALA A 9 6.07 6.42 -3.83
C ALA A 9 7.07 7.37 -3.14
N ALA A 10 6.80 7.78 -1.90
CA ALA A 10 7.64 8.70 -1.13
C ALA A 10 8.74 8.00 -0.29
N GLY A 11 8.94 6.68 -0.46
CA GLY A 11 9.88 5.86 0.31
C GLY A 11 11.36 6.17 0.03
N MET A 12 12.22 6.10 1.05
CA MET A 12 13.67 6.35 0.93
C MET A 12 14.41 5.09 0.45
N GLY A 13 14.92 5.11 -0.78
CA GLY A 13 15.74 4.02 -1.34
C GLY A 13 17.17 3.94 -0.80
N ALA A 14 17.38 4.12 0.50
CA ALA A 14 18.71 4.24 1.12
C ALA A 14 19.63 3.02 0.89
N ARG A 15 19.05 1.85 0.59
CA ARG A 15 19.77 0.58 0.36
C ARG A 15 20.23 0.37 -1.10
N PHE A 16 19.85 1.24 -2.03
CA PHE A 16 20.05 1.06 -3.48
C PHE A 16 21.13 1.98 -4.09
N GLY A 17 22.12 2.41 -3.29
CA GLY A 17 23.33 3.06 -3.81
C GLY A 17 23.12 4.38 -4.57
N GLY A 18 22.00 5.07 -4.37
CA GLY A 18 21.67 6.35 -4.99
C GLY A 18 20.55 6.31 -6.03
N GLY A 19 20.13 5.11 -6.48
CA GLY A 19 18.96 4.92 -7.35
C GLY A 19 17.63 4.86 -6.58
N ILE A 20 16.52 5.14 -7.27
CA ILE A 20 15.17 5.04 -6.69
C ILE A 20 14.62 3.64 -6.98
N LYS A 21 14.62 2.78 -5.96
CA LYS A 21 14.17 1.37 -6.01
C LYS A 21 12.89 1.13 -6.82
N GLN A 22 11.85 1.92 -6.59
CA GLN A 22 10.54 1.76 -7.24
C GLN A 22 10.52 2.14 -8.73
N LEU A 23 11.61 2.73 -9.25
CA LEU A 23 11.76 3.12 -10.66
C LEU A 23 12.66 2.17 -11.46
N GLU A 24 13.05 1.04 -10.86
CA GLU A 24 13.83 0.02 -11.53
C GLU A 24 12.96 -0.76 -12.53
N PRO A 25 13.40 -0.91 -13.80
CA PRO A 25 12.65 -1.65 -14.80
C PRO A 25 12.65 -3.14 -14.49
N VAL A 26 11.46 -3.73 -14.61
CA VAL A 26 11.17 -5.16 -14.42
C VAL A 26 10.53 -5.80 -15.67
N GLY A 27 9.89 -5.00 -16.52
CA GLY A 27 9.31 -5.43 -17.79
C GLY A 27 10.29 -5.38 -18.97
N PRO A 28 9.95 -6.07 -20.07
CA PRO A 28 10.82 -6.19 -21.24
C PRO A 28 11.07 -4.87 -21.98
N ASN A 29 10.21 -3.85 -21.84
CA ASN A 29 10.38 -2.53 -22.48
C ASN A 29 10.64 -1.41 -21.46
N GLY A 30 11.15 -1.75 -20.28
CA GLY A 30 11.45 -0.77 -19.25
C GLY A 30 10.25 -0.37 -18.38
N GLU A 31 9.19 -1.18 -18.38
CA GLU A 31 8.10 -1.07 -17.42
C GLU A 31 8.62 -1.34 -16.00
N ILE A 32 8.15 -0.57 -15.03
CA ILE A 32 8.39 -0.71 -13.60
C ILE A 32 7.16 -1.33 -12.95
N ILE A 33 7.25 -1.79 -11.70
CA ILE A 33 6.12 -2.43 -11.00
C ILE A 33 4.85 -1.56 -11.02
N MET A 34 5.00 -0.24 -10.80
CA MET A 34 3.87 0.69 -10.81
C MET A 34 3.12 0.73 -12.15
N ASP A 35 3.75 0.43 -13.29
CA ASP A 35 3.03 0.38 -14.57
C ASP A 35 1.97 -0.72 -14.59
N TYR A 36 2.31 -1.89 -14.03
CA TYR A 36 1.38 -3.02 -13.91
C TYR A 36 0.24 -2.69 -12.94
N SER A 37 0.56 -2.08 -11.80
CA SER A 37 -0.47 -1.62 -10.85
C SER A 37 -1.43 -0.61 -11.47
N VAL A 38 -0.92 0.36 -12.23
CA VAL A 38 -1.78 1.32 -12.95
C VAL A 38 -2.57 0.63 -14.06
N TYR A 39 -1.95 -0.28 -14.81
CA TYR A 39 -2.61 -1.00 -15.90
C TYR A 39 -3.82 -1.80 -15.38
N ASP A 40 -3.62 -2.56 -14.30
CA ASP A 40 -4.69 -3.34 -13.69
C ASP A 40 -5.77 -2.47 -13.04
N ALA A 41 -5.39 -1.38 -12.38
CA ALA A 41 -6.36 -0.44 -11.83
C ALA A 41 -7.22 0.22 -12.92
N VAL A 42 -6.62 0.71 -14.02
CA VAL A 42 -7.38 1.29 -15.13
C VAL A 42 -8.35 0.27 -15.73
N ARG A 43 -7.92 -1.00 -15.84
CA ARG A 43 -8.79 -2.08 -16.33
C ARG A 43 -9.91 -2.45 -15.35
N ALA A 44 -9.68 -2.31 -14.05
CA ALA A 44 -10.71 -2.53 -13.02
C ALA A 44 -11.76 -1.41 -13.02
N GLY A 45 -11.38 -0.18 -13.41
CA GLY A 45 -12.29 0.97 -13.53
C GLY A 45 -11.80 2.26 -12.89
N PHE A 46 -10.61 2.26 -12.27
CA PHE A 46 -10.01 3.47 -11.70
C PHE A 46 -9.70 4.48 -12.80
N ASN A 47 -10.15 5.73 -12.62
CA ASN A 47 -10.08 6.77 -13.64
C ASN A 47 -9.20 7.95 -13.25
N LYS A 48 -8.56 7.87 -12.08
CA LYS A 48 -7.54 8.82 -11.62
C LYS A 48 -6.45 8.09 -10.83
N VAL A 49 -5.22 8.53 -11.00
CA VAL A 49 -4.05 8.06 -10.27
C VAL A 49 -3.38 9.25 -9.58
N VAL A 50 -3.12 9.13 -8.28
CA VAL A 50 -2.40 10.12 -7.49
C VAL A 50 -1.12 9.50 -6.96
N PHE A 51 0.02 10.04 -7.40
CA PHE A 51 1.33 9.62 -6.90
C PHE A 51 1.75 10.50 -5.72
N ILE A 52 1.98 9.88 -4.56
CA ILE A 52 2.61 10.55 -3.41
C ILE A 52 4.11 10.37 -3.55
N ILE A 53 4.82 11.44 -3.87
CA ILE A 53 6.28 11.42 -4.08
C ILE A 53 6.98 12.42 -3.16
N ARG A 54 8.31 12.43 -3.20
CA ARG A 54 9.09 13.55 -2.67
C ARG A 54 9.43 14.54 -3.78
N LYS A 55 9.68 15.79 -3.41
CA LYS A 55 9.93 16.86 -4.40
C LYS A 55 11.21 16.62 -5.19
N GLU A 56 12.22 16.02 -4.56
CA GLU A 56 13.54 15.81 -5.17
C GLU A 56 13.52 14.76 -6.30
N ILE A 57 12.51 13.89 -6.33
CA ILE A 57 12.40 12.81 -7.32
C ILE A 57 11.40 13.10 -8.43
N GLU A 58 10.75 14.28 -8.42
CA GLU A 58 9.66 14.60 -9.32
C GLU A 58 10.04 14.51 -10.80
N GLU A 59 11.19 15.06 -11.18
CA GLU A 59 11.64 15.09 -12.58
C GLU A 59 11.91 13.68 -13.10
N ASP A 60 12.64 12.87 -12.35
CA ASP A 60 12.91 11.47 -12.70
C ASP A 60 11.62 10.65 -12.75
N PHE A 61 10.70 10.88 -11.80
CA PHE A 61 9.42 10.18 -11.76
C PHE A 61 8.53 10.51 -12.97
N LYS A 62 8.43 11.80 -13.34
CA LYS A 62 7.68 12.24 -14.52
C LYS A 62 8.26 11.64 -15.80
N ARG A 63 9.59 11.63 -15.93
CA ARG A 63 10.28 11.07 -17.10
C ARG A 63 10.08 9.54 -17.22
N ILE A 64 10.12 8.82 -16.10
CA ILE A 64 10.12 7.35 -16.12
C ILE A 64 8.71 6.79 -16.28
N ILE A 65 7.73 7.28 -15.51
CA ILE A 65 6.36 6.74 -15.52
C ILE A 65 5.31 7.81 -15.87
N GLY A 66 5.48 9.03 -15.39
CA GLY A 66 4.45 10.07 -15.54
C GLY A 66 4.05 10.38 -16.98
N ASP A 67 5.04 10.46 -17.87
CA ASP A 67 4.83 10.84 -19.26
C ASP A 67 4.04 9.81 -20.07
N ARG A 68 4.13 8.52 -19.72
CA ARG A 68 3.32 7.46 -20.35
C ARG A 68 1.95 7.34 -19.71
N ILE A 69 1.85 7.35 -18.39
CA ILE A 69 0.57 7.14 -17.68
C ILE A 69 -0.42 8.28 -17.91
N LYS A 70 0.05 9.53 -18.03
CA LYS A 70 -0.83 10.69 -18.27
C LYS A 70 -1.64 10.61 -19.58
N ASN A 71 -1.21 9.76 -20.53
CA ASN A 71 -1.93 9.54 -21.79
C ASN A 71 -3.03 8.47 -21.66
N VAL A 72 -3.10 7.79 -20.52
CA VAL A 72 -3.97 6.64 -20.26
C VAL A 72 -5.05 6.96 -19.24
N VAL A 73 -4.69 7.71 -18.19
CA VAL A 73 -5.57 8.03 -17.05
C VAL A 73 -5.24 9.41 -16.48
N ASN A 74 -6.17 10.03 -15.75
CA ASN A 74 -5.89 11.30 -15.09
C ASN A 74 -4.81 11.11 -14.03
N VAL A 75 -3.73 11.91 -14.08
CA VAL A 75 -2.61 11.81 -13.14
C VAL A 75 -2.44 13.10 -12.36
N GLU A 76 -2.32 12.98 -11.04
CA GLU A 76 -1.88 14.05 -10.15
C GLU A 76 -0.70 13.63 -9.30
N TYR A 77 0.09 14.62 -8.87
CA TYR A 77 1.24 14.43 -7.99
C TYR A 77 1.04 15.23 -6.72
N VAL A 78 1.22 14.57 -5.57
CA VAL A 78 1.28 15.23 -4.27
C VAL A 78 2.61 14.94 -3.60
N PHE A 79 2.99 15.81 -2.67
CA PHE A 79 4.29 15.74 -2.02
C PHE A 79 4.13 15.48 -0.53
N GLN A 80 4.75 14.42 -0.03
CA GLN A 80 4.85 14.19 1.41
C GLN A 80 5.96 15.07 1.98
N LYS A 81 5.61 16.25 2.51
CA LYS A 81 6.58 17.19 3.07
C LYS A 81 6.61 17.12 4.59
N LEU A 82 7.79 17.30 5.20
CA LEU A 82 7.93 17.27 6.65
C LEU A 82 7.23 18.47 7.35
N ASP A 83 7.07 19.57 6.62
CA ASP A 83 6.43 20.80 7.08
C ASP A 83 4.92 20.86 6.77
N ASP A 84 4.34 19.81 6.17
CA ASP A 84 2.88 19.70 5.97
C ASP A 84 2.19 19.28 7.28
N LEU A 85 2.20 20.19 8.26
CA LEU A 85 1.72 19.97 9.61
C LEU A 85 0.46 20.80 9.90
N PRO A 86 -0.38 20.37 10.86
CA PRO A 86 -1.51 21.17 11.33
C PRO A 86 -1.06 22.52 11.90
N GLU A 87 -1.95 23.50 11.89
CA GLU A 87 -1.68 24.83 12.44
C GLU A 87 -1.22 24.73 13.92
N GLY A 88 -0.13 25.43 14.26
CA GLY A 88 0.46 25.41 15.59
C GLY A 88 1.60 24.40 15.79
N TYR A 89 1.81 23.47 14.84
CA TYR A 89 2.91 22.51 14.90
C TYR A 89 4.10 22.93 14.04
N GLN A 90 5.29 22.53 14.45
CA GLN A 90 6.53 22.68 13.68
C GLN A 90 7.33 21.39 13.71
N ALA A 91 7.90 21.03 12.56
CA ALA A 91 8.76 19.86 12.49
C ALA A 91 10.05 20.11 13.29
N PRO A 92 10.55 19.12 14.06
CA PRO A 92 11.86 19.22 14.69
C PRO A 92 12.94 19.48 13.62
N ALA A 93 13.84 20.43 13.85
CA ALA A 93 14.84 20.86 12.87
C ALA A 93 15.72 19.70 12.35
N ASP A 94 16.00 18.72 13.22
CA ASP A 94 16.84 17.57 12.90
C ASP A 94 16.07 16.37 12.33
N ARG A 95 14.73 16.48 12.20
CA ARG A 95 13.93 15.38 11.66
C ARG A 95 14.18 15.26 10.16
N LYS A 96 14.67 14.09 9.75
CA LYS A 96 14.85 13.71 8.34
C LYS A 96 13.91 12.58 7.90
N LYS A 97 13.43 11.79 8.87
CA LYS A 97 12.55 10.66 8.60
C LYS A 97 11.13 11.17 8.30
N PRO A 98 10.48 10.69 7.22
CA PRO A 98 9.07 10.98 6.96
C PRO A 98 8.17 10.71 8.16
N TRP A 99 7.02 11.36 8.20
CA TRP A 99 6.06 11.18 9.29
C TRP A 99 5.33 9.84 9.27
N GLY A 100 5.43 9.03 8.21
CA GLY A 100 4.80 7.71 8.11
C GLY A 100 3.72 7.61 7.03
N THR A 101 3.14 6.41 6.86
CA THR A 101 2.16 6.12 5.80
C THR A 101 0.83 6.84 5.98
N GLY A 102 0.37 7.04 7.23
CA GLY A 102 -0.85 7.82 7.50
C GLY A 102 -0.69 9.28 7.04
N HIS A 103 0.49 9.86 7.27
CA HIS A 103 0.81 11.21 6.79
C HIS A 103 0.98 11.25 5.27
N ALA A 104 1.54 10.20 4.66
CA ALA A 104 1.63 10.10 3.20
C ALA A 104 0.24 10.15 2.55
N VAL A 105 -0.72 9.38 3.05
CA VAL A 105 -2.11 9.40 2.56
C VAL A 105 -2.77 10.74 2.85
N LEU A 106 -2.54 11.35 4.02
CA LEU A 106 -3.07 12.68 4.34
C LEU A 106 -2.62 13.78 3.35
N ALA A 107 -1.49 13.61 2.66
CA ALA A 107 -1.04 14.53 1.61
C ALA A 107 -2.01 14.62 0.42
N VAL A 108 -2.89 13.63 0.22
CA VAL A 108 -3.88 13.63 -0.88
C VAL A 108 -5.18 14.38 -0.54
N ARG A 109 -5.35 14.88 0.70
CA ARG A 109 -6.61 15.47 1.21
C ARG A 109 -7.23 16.58 0.35
N ASN A 110 -6.40 17.32 -0.38
CA ASN A 110 -6.84 18.41 -1.23
C ASN A 110 -7.20 17.97 -2.66
N VAL A 111 -6.71 16.81 -3.10
CA VAL A 111 -6.84 16.35 -4.50
C VAL A 111 -7.79 15.18 -4.67
N VAL A 112 -7.96 14.31 -3.67
CA VAL A 112 -8.89 13.17 -3.73
C VAL A 112 -10.20 13.54 -3.08
N LYS A 113 -11.31 13.40 -3.81
CA LYS A 113 -12.68 13.74 -3.37
C LYS A 113 -13.67 12.59 -3.55
N GLU A 114 -13.23 11.51 -4.19
CA GLU A 114 -13.93 10.29 -4.54
C GLU A 114 -13.33 9.07 -3.81
N PRO A 115 -14.04 7.94 -3.72
CA PRO A 115 -13.49 6.74 -3.10
C PRO A 115 -12.14 6.37 -3.71
N PHE A 116 -11.22 5.91 -2.86
CA PHE A 116 -9.85 5.71 -3.30
C PHE A 116 -9.22 4.45 -2.70
N VAL A 117 -8.28 3.88 -3.44
CA VAL A 117 -7.41 2.79 -2.97
C VAL A 117 -6.03 3.32 -2.70
N VAL A 118 -5.40 2.87 -1.63
CA VAL A 118 -4.00 3.12 -1.31
C VAL A 118 -3.21 1.84 -1.53
N ILE A 119 -2.08 1.94 -2.23
CA ILE A 119 -1.10 0.85 -2.41
C ILE A 119 0.35 1.34 -2.22
N ASN A 120 1.26 0.39 -2.00
CA ASN A 120 2.70 0.63 -2.08
C ASN A 120 3.17 0.77 -3.54
N ALA A 121 4.32 1.40 -3.75
CA ALA A 121 4.90 1.63 -5.09
C ALA A 121 5.79 0.49 -5.60
N ASP A 122 6.29 -0.37 -4.71
CA ASP A 122 7.28 -1.41 -4.99
C ASP A 122 6.73 -2.84 -4.91
N ASP A 123 5.40 -2.95 -4.82
CA ASP A 123 4.67 -4.19 -4.69
C ASP A 123 3.78 -4.44 -5.92
N TYR A 124 3.82 -5.67 -6.43
CA TYR A 124 2.88 -6.18 -7.40
C TYR A 124 1.72 -6.87 -6.68
N TYR A 125 0.50 -6.42 -6.97
CA TYR A 125 -0.73 -6.87 -6.31
C TYR A 125 -1.56 -7.84 -7.15
N GLY A 126 -1.30 -7.92 -8.46
CA GLY A 126 -2.11 -8.68 -9.40
C GLY A 126 -3.46 -8.04 -9.72
N ARG A 127 -4.10 -8.56 -10.77
CA ARG A 127 -5.27 -7.95 -11.40
C ARG A 127 -6.56 -8.16 -10.60
N GLU A 128 -6.74 -9.35 -10.03
CA GLU A 128 -7.94 -9.70 -9.25
C GLU A 128 -8.06 -8.79 -8.03
N GLY A 129 -6.95 -8.49 -7.35
CA GLY A 129 -6.92 -7.56 -6.22
C GLY A 129 -7.52 -6.19 -6.53
N PHE A 130 -7.18 -5.60 -7.68
CA PHE A 130 -7.77 -4.32 -8.10
C PHE A 130 -9.26 -4.46 -8.45
N GLN A 131 -9.63 -5.54 -9.12
CA GLN A 131 -11.02 -5.79 -9.52
C GLN A 131 -11.94 -5.92 -8.30
N VAL A 132 -11.61 -6.80 -7.34
CA VAL A 132 -12.47 -7.06 -6.18
C VAL A 132 -12.65 -5.81 -5.30
N ILE A 133 -11.60 -5.00 -5.16
CA ILE A 133 -11.68 -3.75 -4.41
C ILE A 133 -12.54 -2.73 -5.16
N HIS A 134 -12.33 -2.57 -6.47
CA HIS A 134 -13.12 -1.66 -7.28
C HIS A 134 -14.62 -2.03 -7.23
N ASP A 135 -14.94 -3.31 -7.41
CA ASP A 135 -16.32 -3.81 -7.39
C ASP A 135 -16.97 -3.54 -6.02
N TYR A 136 -16.26 -3.78 -4.91
CA TYR A 136 -16.77 -3.43 -3.58
C TYR A 136 -17.00 -1.92 -3.42
N MET A 137 -16.05 -1.11 -3.88
CA MET A 137 -16.14 0.35 -3.82
C MET A 137 -17.34 0.88 -4.61
N GLU A 138 -17.63 0.30 -5.77
CA GLU A 138 -18.74 0.71 -6.62
C GLU A 138 -20.09 0.17 -6.14
N GLU A 139 -20.16 -1.09 -5.71
CA GLU A 139 -21.43 -1.78 -5.44
C GLU A 139 -21.86 -1.75 -3.97
N HIS A 140 -20.91 -1.58 -3.04
CA HIS A 140 -21.16 -1.82 -1.61
C HIS A 140 -20.71 -0.68 -0.70
N MET A 141 -19.59 -0.02 -0.99
CA MET A 141 -19.01 1.00 -0.12
C MET A 141 -19.97 2.18 0.10
N LYS A 142 -20.33 2.40 1.36
CA LYS A 142 -21.14 3.56 1.75
C LYS A 142 -20.27 4.73 2.15
N CYS A 143 -20.26 5.77 1.31
CA CYS A 143 -19.62 7.04 1.62
C CYS A 143 -20.45 7.85 2.62
N ARG A 144 -20.11 7.76 3.90
CA ARG A 144 -20.74 8.50 4.99
C ARG A 144 -19.70 9.23 5.84
N ASP A 145 -20.13 10.29 6.51
CA ASP A 145 -19.27 11.09 7.41
C ASP A 145 -19.26 10.55 8.86
N ASP A 146 -20.25 9.76 9.26
CA ASP A 146 -20.42 9.24 10.63
C ASP A 146 -19.86 7.83 10.82
N PHE A 147 -19.60 7.12 9.72
CA PHE A 147 -19.07 5.76 9.73
C PHE A 147 -18.32 5.46 8.43
N TYR A 148 -17.09 4.98 8.54
CA TYR A 148 -16.24 4.66 7.40
C TYR A 148 -16.42 3.19 6.99
N ASP A 149 -17.05 2.97 5.83
CA ASP A 149 -17.16 1.66 5.20
C ASP A 149 -15.94 1.44 4.32
N CYS A 150 -14.93 0.74 4.84
CA CYS A 150 -13.65 0.52 4.19
C CYS A 150 -13.55 -0.92 3.69
N CYS A 151 -12.57 -1.18 2.83
CA CYS A 151 -12.21 -2.53 2.43
C CYS A 151 -10.69 -2.69 2.29
N MET A 152 -10.23 -3.93 2.17
CA MET A 152 -8.83 -4.23 1.88
C MET A 152 -8.70 -5.48 1.01
N GLY A 153 -7.61 -5.57 0.26
CA GLY A 153 -7.19 -6.81 -0.39
C GLY A 153 -6.67 -7.79 0.65
N GLY A 154 -7.39 -8.89 0.86
CA GLY A 154 -7.00 -10.02 1.69
C GLY A 154 -6.24 -11.04 0.85
N PHE A 155 -4.92 -10.96 0.86
CA PHE A 155 -4.06 -11.92 0.17
C PHE A 155 -3.96 -13.20 0.98
N ILE A 156 -3.86 -14.34 0.32
CA ILE A 156 -3.63 -15.62 1.00
C ILE A 156 -2.17 -15.72 1.41
N LEU A 157 -1.89 -15.99 2.70
CA LEU A 157 -0.54 -16.03 3.25
C LEU A 157 0.41 -16.89 2.39
N GLU A 158 -0.04 -18.09 2.00
CA GLU A 158 0.71 -19.02 1.13
C GLU A 158 1.24 -18.36 -0.16
N ASN A 159 0.47 -17.45 -0.75
CA ASN A 159 0.81 -16.76 -1.99
C ASN A 159 1.73 -15.54 -1.78
N THR A 160 2.10 -15.24 -0.54
CA THR A 160 2.96 -14.11 -0.18
C THR A 160 4.30 -14.53 0.44
N LEU A 161 4.53 -15.83 0.63
CA LEU A 161 5.79 -16.34 1.18
C LEU A 161 6.91 -16.25 0.13
N SER A 162 8.15 -16.11 0.60
CA SER A 162 9.34 -16.11 -0.26
C SER A 162 10.02 -17.48 -0.22
N GLU A 163 10.52 -17.93 -1.37
CA GLU A 163 11.40 -19.11 -1.43
C GLU A 163 12.85 -18.77 -0.99
N ASN A 164 13.20 -17.49 -0.96
CA ASN A 164 14.55 -17.01 -0.74
C ASN A 164 14.83 -16.54 0.70
N GLY A 165 13.86 -16.66 1.61
CA GLY A 165 14.04 -16.30 3.02
C GLY A 165 12.76 -15.98 3.75
N THR A 166 12.91 -15.47 4.97
CA THR A 166 11.79 -15.10 5.82
C THR A 166 11.13 -13.79 5.40
N VAL A 167 9.83 -13.68 5.66
CA VAL A 167 9.06 -12.46 5.42
C VAL A 167 8.28 -12.04 6.67
N ASN A 168 7.90 -10.77 6.73
CA ASN A 168 6.99 -10.25 7.78
C ASN A 168 5.66 -9.90 7.15
N ARG A 169 4.55 -10.23 7.82
CA ARG A 169 3.19 -10.00 7.31
C ARG A 169 2.25 -9.60 8.44
N GLY A 170 1.33 -8.68 8.16
CA GLY A 170 0.17 -8.42 9.01
C GLY A 170 -0.89 -9.50 8.81
N VAL A 171 -0.92 -10.52 9.66
CA VAL A 171 -1.91 -11.60 9.62
C VAL A 171 -3.25 -11.07 10.12
N CYS A 172 -4.30 -11.27 9.32
CA CYS A 172 -5.62 -10.72 9.56
C CYS A 172 -6.49 -11.73 10.34
N GLN A 173 -7.13 -11.23 11.39
CA GLN A 173 -8.25 -11.92 12.03
C GLN A 173 -9.55 -11.39 11.45
N VAL A 174 -10.42 -12.28 10.98
CA VAL A 174 -11.68 -11.92 10.33
C VAL A 174 -12.88 -12.52 11.05
N ASP A 175 -13.98 -11.78 11.09
CA ASP A 175 -15.27 -12.27 11.61
C ASP A 175 -16.00 -13.17 10.60
N GLU A 176 -17.10 -13.79 11.03
CA GLU A 176 -17.95 -14.65 10.18
C GLU A 176 -18.55 -13.90 8.97
N LYS A 177 -18.59 -12.57 9.01
CA LYS A 177 -19.08 -11.72 7.91
C LYS A 177 -17.94 -11.27 7.00
N GLY A 178 -16.70 -11.70 7.24
CA GLY A 178 -15.52 -11.30 6.47
C GLY A 178 -15.06 -9.87 6.74
N ASN A 179 -15.36 -9.31 7.91
CA ASN A 179 -14.80 -8.04 8.34
C ASN A 179 -13.54 -8.26 9.17
N LEU A 180 -12.60 -7.34 9.04
CA LEU A 180 -11.37 -7.33 9.82
C LEU A 180 -11.67 -7.02 11.29
N LEU A 181 -11.18 -7.89 12.18
CA LEU A 181 -11.22 -7.72 13.64
C LEU A 181 -9.91 -7.13 14.15
N ASP A 182 -8.79 -7.67 13.68
CA ASP A 182 -7.45 -7.29 14.11
C ASP A 182 -6.42 -7.63 13.03
N VAL A 183 -5.29 -6.93 13.04
CA VAL A 183 -4.10 -7.26 12.22
C VAL A 183 -2.91 -7.40 13.15
N THR A 184 -2.34 -8.59 13.18
CA THR A 184 -1.16 -8.88 14.00
C THR A 184 0.06 -8.99 13.12
N GLU A 185 1.05 -8.11 13.32
CA GLU A 185 2.35 -8.24 12.68
C GLU A 185 3.01 -9.55 13.11
N THR A 186 3.32 -10.38 12.14
CA THR A 186 3.92 -11.71 12.30
C THR A 186 5.25 -11.72 11.58
N PHE A 187 6.28 -12.15 12.30
CA PHE A 187 7.67 -12.06 11.90
C PHE A 187 8.24 -13.41 11.49
N ASP A 188 9.30 -13.35 10.70
CA ASP A 188 10.11 -14.50 10.33
C ASP A 188 9.30 -15.67 9.71
N LEU A 189 8.30 -15.33 8.89
CA LEU A 189 7.45 -16.31 8.20
C LEU A 189 8.25 -17.05 7.12
N GLU A 190 8.39 -18.36 7.26
CA GLU A 190 9.05 -19.23 6.28
C GLU A 190 8.43 -20.64 6.26
N ILE A 191 8.54 -21.31 5.11
CA ILE A 191 8.30 -22.76 5.03
C ILE A 191 9.63 -23.48 5.26
N LYS A 192 9.71 -24.23 6.36
CA LYS A 192 10.87 -25.04 6.71
C LYS A 192 10.45 -26.48 6.92
N ASP A 193 11.07 -27.39 6.16
CA ASP A 193 10.77 -28.83 6.20
C ASP A 193 9.27 -29.15 6.01
N GLY A 194 8.57 -28.34 5.22
CA GLY A 194 7.12 -28.47 4.98
C GLY A 194 6.22 -27.87 6.06
N HIS A 195 6.79 -27.24 7.09
CA HIS A 195 6.07 -26.57 8.17
C HIS A 195 6.18 -25.04 8.05
N LEU A 196 5.07 -24.34 8.26
CA LEU A 196 5.06 -22.89 8.36
C LEU A 196 5.57 -22.47 9.75
N LEU A 197 6.67 -21.73 9.77
CA LEU A 197 7.19 -21.08 10.97
C LEU A 197 6.71 -19.63 10.99
N ALA A 198 6.42 -19.13 12.19
CA ALA A 198 5.93 -17.77 12.42
C ALA A 198 6.21 -17.36 13.86
N PHE A 199 6.51 -16.08 14.05
CA PHE A 199 6.86 -15.54 15.36
C PHE A 199 6.14 -14.23 15.65
N ASP A 200 5.85 -13.98 16.93
CA ASP A 200 5.39 -12.67 17.40
C ASP A 200 6.56 -11.67 17.54
N GLU A 201 6.25 -10.43 17.92
CA GLU A 201 7.25 -9.38 18.15
C GLU A 201 8.28 -9.73 19.25
N GLN A 202 7.90 -10.58 20.20
CA GLN A 202 8.77 -11.08 21.27
C GLN A 202 9.55 -12.34 20.87
N LYS A 203 9.47 -12.76 19.60
CA LYS A 203 10.09 -13.97 19.04
C LYS A 203 9.57 -15.28 19.63
N ASN A 204 8.36 -15.28 20.16
CA ASN A 204 7.70 -16.53 20.52
C ASN A 204 7.04 -17.12 19.27
N PRO A 205 7.07 -18.45 19.09
CA PRO A 205 6.31 -19.09 18.01
C PRO A 205 4.81 -18.77 18.12
N CYS A 206 4.17 -18.47 17.00
CA CYS A 206 2.73 -18.27 16.93
C CYS A 206 2.08 -19.18 15.87
N ASP A 207 0.83 -19.54 16.11
CA ASP A 207 0.06 -20.39 15.19
C ASP A 207 -0.56 -19.52 14.09
N VAL A 208 -0.18 -19.80 12.85
CA VAL A 208 -0.76 -19.20 11.65
C VAL A 208 -1.06 -20.29 10.63
N SER A 209 -2.11 -20.10 9.84
CA SER A 209 -2.50 -21.02 8.78
C SER A 209 -2.14 -20.47 7.41
N ARG A 210 -1.78 -21.36 6.49
CA ARG A 210 -1.34 -20.99 5.12
C ARG A 210 -2.46 -20.32 4.30
N ASP A 211 -3.71 -20.62 4.63
CA ASP A 211 -4.90 -20.05 4.00
C ASP A 211 -5.42 -18.77 4.68
N GLN A 212 -4.76 -18.28 5.74
CA GLN A 212 -5.15 -17.03 6.39
C GLN A 212 -4.89 -15.82 5.50
N TYR A 213 -5.74 -14.81 5.68
CA TYR A 213 -5.56 -13.53 5.02
C TYR A 213 -4.40 -12.75 5.64
N VAL A 214 -3.64 -12.06 4.79
CA VAL A 214 -2.62 -11.09 5.18
C VAL A 214 -2.85 -9.75 4.51
N SER A 215 -2.50 -8.68 5.22
CA SER A 215 -2.51 -7.32 4.70
C SER A 215 -1.21 -7.04 3.96
N MET A 216 -1.33 -6.67 2.68
CA MET A 216 -0.21 -6.18 1.85
C MET A 216 -0.30 -4.67 1.60
N ASN A 217 -0.98 -3.95 2.51
CA ASN A 217 -1.17 -2.51 2.44
C ASN A 217 -1.97 -2.02 1.21
N MET A 218 -2.94 -2.82 0.76
CA MET A 218 -3.91 -2.47 -0.28
C MET A 218 -5.28 -2.18 0.35
N TRP A 219 -5.62 -0.90 0.51
CA TRP A 219 -6.78 -0.47 1.29
C TRP A 219 -7.70 0.44 0.47
N GLY A 220 -9.01 0.17 0.49
CA GLY A 220 -10.04 1.03 -0.11
C GLY A 220 -10.78 1.83 0.94
N PHE A 221 -10.93 3.14 0.70
CA PHE A 221 -11.52 4.08 1.65
C PHE A 221 -12.58 4.98 1.00
N PRO A 222 -13.61 5.38 1.78
CA PRO A 222 -14.44 6.52 1.42
C PRO A 222 -13.64 7.82 1.58
N PRO A 223 -13.95 8.89 0.81
CA PRO A 223 -13.24 10.18 0.90
C PRO A 223 -13.20 10.77 2.31
N ALA A 224 -14.28 10.56 3.07
CA ALA A 224 -14.42 11.07 4.44
C ALA A 224 -13.36 10.53 5.40
N PHE A 225 -12.73 9.38 5.09
CA PHE A 225 -11.66 8.82 5.91
C PHE A 225 -10.44 9.75 6.02
N LEU A 226 -10.22 10.62 5.03
CA LEU A 226 -9.15 11.63 5.08
C LEU A 226 -9.35 12.62 6.25
N LYS A 227 -10.60 12.87 6.68
CA LYS A 227 -10.90 13.69 7.85
C LYS A 227 -10.46 13.02 9.15
N GLU A 228 -10.57 11.69 9.23
CA GLU A 228 -10.09 10.94 10.39
C GLU A 228 -8.56 11.04 10.49
N LEU A 229 -7.85 10.83 9.36
CA LEU A 229 -6.39 11.01 9.30
C LEU A 229 -5.98 12.42 9.74
N GLU A 230 -6.69 13.45 9.28
CA GLU A 230 -6.44 14.83 9.67
C GLU A 230 -6.67 15.07 11.16
N SER A 231 -7.72 14.45 11.74
CA SER A 231 -8.06 14.62 13.16
C SER A 231 -7.17 13.85 14.14
N GLU A 232 -6.61 12.71 13.71
CA GLU A 232 -5.75 11.86 14.52
C GLU A 232 -4.28 12.30 14.46
N PHE A 233 -3.87 13.02 13.41
CA PHE A 233 -2.48 13.45 13.24
C PHE A 233 -1.98 14.40 14.35
N PRO A 234 -2.73 15.44 14.80
CA PRO A 234 -2.36 16.25 15.96
C PRO A 234 -2.15 15.41 17.23
N LYS A 235 -3.00 14.40 17.47
CA LYS A 235 -2.90 13.52 18.65
C LYS A 235 -1.62 12.69 18.62
N PHE A 236 -1.22 12.24 17.44
CA PHE A 236 0.08 11.59 17.24
C PHE A 236 1.23 12.55 17.54
N LEU A 237 1.17 13.79 17.04
CA LEU A 237 2.20 14.81 17.26
C LEU A 237 2.33 15.17 18.76
N ASP A 238 1.21 15.32 19.48
CA ASP A 238 1.18 15.58 20.92
C ASP A 238 1.76 14.42 21.75
N GLY A 239 1.68 13.20 21.23
CA GLY A 239 2.24 12.00 21.85
C GLY A 239 3.76 11.84 21.68
N LEU A 240 4.40 12.68 20.87
CA LEU A 240 5.84 12.60 20.63
C LEU A 240 6.62 13.03 21.87
N LYS A 241 7.62 12.23 22.22
CA LYS A 241 8.56 12.59 23.29
C LYS A 241 9.55 13.63 22.77
N GLU A 242 10.06 14.47 23.65
CA GLU A 242 11.14 15.40 23.32
C GLU A 242 12.34 14.63 22.72
N GLY A 243 12.81 15.09 21.55
CA GLY A 243 13.89 14.43 20.80
C GLY A 243 13.45 13.23 19.94
N ASP A 244 12.16 12.92 19.83
CA ASP A 244 11.68 11.86 18.96
C ASP A 244 11.73 12.27 17.47
N LEU A 245 12.70 11.70 16.76
CA LEU A 245 12.91 11.92 15.33
C LEU A 245 12.49 10.72 14.47
N LYS A 246 11.94 9.66 15.07
CA LYS A 246 11.79 8.34 14.42
C LYS A 246 10.38 7.76 14.44
N SER A 247 9.52 8.19 15.35
CA SER A 247 8.13 7.72 15.42
C SER A 247 7.36 8.03 14.14
N GLU A 248 6.47 7.11 13.76
CA GLU A 248 5.72 7.16 12.51
C GLU A 248 4.22 7.11 12.78
N TYR A 249 3.49 8.02 12.12
CA TYR A 249 2.06 8.04 11.98
C TYR A 249 1.67 7.04 10.88
N LEU A 250 1.29 5.83 11.30
CA LEU A 250 1.03 4.68 10.43
C LEU A 250 -0.45 4.59 10.07
N LEU A 251 -0.74 4.39 8.78
CA LEU A 251 -2.09 4.18 8.28
C LEU A 251 -2.81 2.99 8.98
N PRO A 252 -2.19 1.80 9.13
CA PRO A 252 -2.82 0.67 9.83
C PRO A 252 -3.22 1.00 11.28
N ALA A 253 -2.42 1.79 12.00
CA ALA A 253 -2.73 2.16 13.39
C ALA A 253 -4.00 3.04 13.50
N VAL A 254 -4.24 3.91 12.52
CA VAL A 254 -5.45 4.73 12.46
C VAL A 254 -6.67 3.86 12.15
N ILE A 255 -6.54 2.94 11.19
CA ILE A 255 -7.62 1.99 10.83
C ILE A 255 -7.99 1.13 12.04
N ASP A 256 -7.00 0.56 12.72
CA ASP A 256 -7.18 -0.23 13.93
C ASP A 256 -7.91 0.56 15.03
N HIS A 257 -7.51 1.83 15.24
CA HIS A 257 -8.21 2.71 16.16
C HIS A 257 -9.70 2.89 15.77
N CYS A 258 -10.00 3.11 14.49
CA CYS A 258 -11.38 3.26 14.02
C CYS A 258 -12.21 1.98 14.18
N ILE A 259 -11.62 0.80 13.96
CA ILE A 259 -12.28 -0.49 14.18
C ILE A 259 -12.61 -0.65 15.67
N LYS A 260 -11.62 -0.46 16.55
CA LYS A 260 -11.76 -0.61 18.01
C LYS A 260 -12.76 0.38 18.61
N THR A 261 -12.85 1.59 18.06
CA THR A 261 -13.81 2.62 18.46
C THR A 261 -15.16 2.53 17.73
N LYS A 262 -15.37 1.53 16.86
CA LYS A 262 -16.59 1.29 16.08
C LYS A 262 -16.97 2.43 15.13
N LYS A 263 -15.99 3.23 14.70
CA LYS A 263 -16.16 4.27 13.68
C LYS A 263 -15.99 3.76 12.25
N ALA A 264 -15.36 2.59 12.07
CA ALA A 264 -15.16 1.97 10.77
C ALA A 264 -15.43 0.47 10.79
N SER A 265 -15.76 -0.07 9.62
CA SER A 265 -15.62 -1.49 9.31
C SER A 265 -14.71 -1.65 8.11
N VAL A 266 -13.89 -2.70 8.10
CA VAL A 266 -13.08 -3.06 6.93
C VAL A 266 -13.53 -4.42 6.42
N LYS A 267 -14.05 -4.48 5.21
CA LYS A 267 -14.29 -5.74 4.51
C LYS A 267 -12.98 -6.32 3.98
N VAL A 268 -12.65 -7.56 4.33
CA VAL A 268 -11.51 -8.27 3.77
C VAL A 268 -11.95 -8.98 2.49
N LEU A 269 -11.39 -8.55 1.36
CA LEU A 269 -11.76 -9.03 0.03
C LEU A 269 -10.70 -10.01 -0.44
N ARG A 270 -11.07 -11.29 -0.52
CA ARG A 270 -10.16 -12.34 -0.96
C ARG A 270 -9.65 -12.07 -2.37
N THR A 271 -8.35 -12.27 -2.56
CA THR A 271 -7.71 -12.41 -3.87
C THR A 271 -6.81 -13.63 -3.87
N ASP A 272 -6.83 -14.40 -4.95
CA ASP A 272 -5.93 -15.53 -5.15
C ASP A 272 -4.68 -15.13 -5.95
N ASP A 273 -4.51 -13.83 -6.24
CA ASP A 273 -3.30 -13.28 -6.87
C ASP A 273 -2.05 -13.58 -6.02
N LYS A 274 -0.94 -13.80 -6.74
CA LYS A 274 0.38 -13.85 -6.12
C LYS A 274 0.88 -12.43 -5.90
N TRP A 275 1.23 -12.12 -4.66
CA TRP A 275 1.94 -10.90 -4.34
C TRP A 275 3.43 -11.13 -4.45
N PHE A 276 4.13 -10.21 -5.09
CA PHE A 276 5.58 -10.15 -5.03
C PHE A 276 6.03 -8.70 -5.04
N GLY A 277 7.13 -8.40 -4.38
CA GLY A 277 7.68 -7.06 -4.32
C GLY A 277 9.19 -7.14 -4.41
N VAL A 278 9.81 -6.09 -4.93
CA VAL A 278 11.26 -5.96 -4.78
C VAL A 278 11.44 -5.50 -3.35
N THR A 279 12.00 -6.30 -2.44
CA THR A 279 12.36 -5.81 -1.09
C THR A 279 13.85 -5.50 -1.03
N TYR A 280 14.63 -6.40 -1.62
CA TYR A 280 16.08 -6.35 -1.77
C TYR A 280 16.47 -6.30 -3.26
N LYS A 281 17.73 -5.96 -3.54
CA LYS A 281 18.19 -5.87 -4.93
C LYS A 281 18.19 -7.24 -5.62
N GLU A 282 18.40 -8.26 -4.82
CA GLU A 282 18.43 -9.68 -5.17
C GLU A 282 17.05 -10.19 -5.61
N ASP A 283 15.95 -9.57 -5.14
CA ASP A 283 14.58 -9.95 -5.53
C ASP A 283 14.25 -9.54 -6.98
N LYS A 284 15.04 -8.65 -7.58
CA LYS A 284 14.75 -8.09 -8.91
C LYS A 284 14.65 -9.16 -9.99
N GLU A 285 15.56 -10.14 -9.99
CA GLU A 285 15.57 -11.21 -11.01
C GLU A 285 14.29 -12.05 -10.92
N MET A 286 13.85 -12.39 -9.70
CA MET A 286 12.61 -13.12 -9.45
C MET A 286 11.38 -12.33 -9.93
N VAL A 287 11.34 -11.01 -9.68
CA VAL A 287 10.25 -10.15 -10.16
C VAL A 287 10.21 -10.09 -11.68
N VAL A 288 11.37 -9.91 -12.33
CA VAL A 288 11.47 -9.91 -13.80
C VAL A 288 10.96 -11.22 -14.40
N ASP A 289 11.35 -12.36 -13.82
CA ASP A 289 10.94 -13.66 -14.34
C ASP A 289 9.45 -13.94 -14.09
N SER A 290 8.91 -13.48 -12.94
CA SER A 290 7.46 -13.53 -12.65
C SER A 290 6.66 -12.73 -13.68
N ILE A 291 7.11 -11.52 -14.04
CA ILE A 291 6.48 -10.69 -15.07
C ILE A 291 6.54 -11.35 -16.44
N LYS A 292 7.67 -11.96 -16.83
CA LYS A 292 7.77 -12.72 -18.09
C LYS A 292 6.79 -13.88 -18.14
N GLU A 293 6.61 -14.60 -17.03
CA GLU A 293 5.64 -15.69 -16.95
C GLU A 293 4.21 -15.16 -17.13
N LEU A 294 3.88 -14.04 -16.49
CA LEU A 294 2.56 -13.40 -16.63
C LEU A 294 2.28 -12.96 -18.07
N ILE A 295 3.29 -12.42 -18.77
CA ILE A 295 3.21 -12.09 -20.21
C ILE A 295 3.03 -13.36 -21.05
N ALA A 296 3.84 -14.40 -20.81
CA ALA A 296 3.75 -15.67 -21.54
C ALA A 296 2.38 -16.36 -21.37
N ARG A 297 1.73 -16.16 -20.22
CA ARG A 297 0.37 -16.62 -19.93
C ARG A 297 -0.72 -15.72 -20.49
N GLY A 298 -0.37 -14.60 -21.12
CA GLY A 298 -1.31 -13.65 -21.72
C GLY A 298 -2.06 -12.77 -20.70
N VAL A 299 -1.57 -12.68 -19.46
CA VAL A 299 -2.14 -11.78 -18.43
C VAL A 299 -1.88 -10.32 -18.81
N TYR A 300 -0.66 -10.04 -19.30
CA TYR A 300 -0.24 -8.74 -19.81
C TYR A 300 0.22 -8.86 -21.27
N PRO A 301 0.04 -7.81 -22.08
CA PRO A 301 0.74 -7.70 -23.35
C PRO A 301 2.25 -7.56 -23.12
N GLU A 302 3.05 -7.85 -24.14
CA GLU A 302 4.50 -7.61 -24.08
C GLU A 302 4.83 -6.14 -23.83
N HIS A 303 3.96 -5.22 -24.27
CA HIS A 303 4.12 -3.78 -24.14
C HIS A 303 2.84 -3.17 -23.57
N LEU A 304 2.93 -2.50 -22.42
CA LEU A 304 1.75 -1.94 -21.73
C LEU A 304 1.23 -0.62 -22.35
N TYR A 305 2.14 0.28 -22.75
CA TYR A 305 1.84 1.66 -23.17
C TYR A 305 2.73 2.16 -24.29
#